data_AF-A0A2T3Q8N3-F1
#
_entry.id   AF-A0A2T3Q8N3-F1
#
_cell.length_a   1.000
_cell.length_b   1.000
_cell.length_c   1.000
_cell.angle_alpha   90.00
_cell.angle_beta   90.00
_cell.angle_gamma   90.00
#
_symmetry.space_group_name_H-M   'P 1'
#
loop_
_entity.id
_entity.type
_entity.pdbx_description
1 polymer ?
#
loop_
_entity_poly.entity_id
_entity_poly.type
_entity_poly.pdbx_seq_one_letter_code
_entity_poly.pdbx_strand_id
1 'polypeptide(L)'
;MKKIRYPFDLHGHISVRFKKNITPVFLETCDNNSADISIDDFVVKAFGYDAESRLLQVSLQKAINATDVTECDSVMTGEELENNVIKLDLIYCLYSAAIISSHISYPLDDSSFIKSITVSKPLTLQLN
;
A
#
# COMPACT_ATOMS: atom_id res chain seq x y z
N MET A 1 11.07 17.25 1.44
CA MET A 1 10.38 17.36 0.12
C MET A 1 9.00 17.95 0.34
N LYS A 2 8.52 18.89 -0.47
CA LYS A 2 7.13 19.39 -0.36
C LYS A 2 6.19 18.26 -0.79
N LYS A 3 5.36 17.74 0.13
CA LYS A 3 4.30 16.79 -0.22
C LYS A 3 3.41 17.43 -1.29
N ILE A 4 3.12 16.69 -2.36
CA ILE A 4 2.12 17.09 -3.35
C ILE A 4 0.80 17.28 -2.59
N ARG A 5 0.17 18.44 -2.77
CA ARG A 5 -1.12 18.73 -2.13
C ARG A 5 -2.24 18.23 -3.04
N TYR A 6 -3.06 17.34 -2.51
CA TYR A 6 -4.28 16.88 -3.14
C TYR A 6 -5.47 17.66 -2.53
N PRO A 7 -6.62 17.74 -3.24
CA PRO A 7 -7.83 18.37 -2.70
C PRO A 7 -8.51 17.53 -1.60
N PHE A 8 -7.80 16.55 -1.04
CA PHE A 8 -8.25 15.65 -0.01
C PHE A 8 -7.05 15.17 0.82
N ASP A 9 -7.33 14.81 2.07
CA ASP A 9 -6.40 14.16 2.98
C ASP A 9 -6.89 12.73 3.26
N LEU A 10 -5.97 11.77 3.27
CA LEU A 10 -6.24 10.36 3.50
C LEU A 10 -5.56 9.92 4.79
N HIS A 11 -6.30 9.21 5.64
CA HIS A 11 -5.73 8.58 6.82
C HIS A 11 -6.16 7.12 6.94
N GLY A 12 -5.31 6.33 7.58
CA GLY A 12 -5.52 4.90 7.75
C GLY A 12 -4.21 4.15 7.65
N HIS A 13 -4.23 2.87 8.00
CA HIS A 13 -3.03 2.03 7.98
C HIS A 13 -3.38 0.69 7.35
N ILE A 14 -2.43 0.17 6.58
CA ILE A 14 -2.48 -1.17 6.01
C ILE A 14 -1.40 -2.01 6.67
N SER A 15 -1.80 -3.12 7.26
CA SER A 15 -0.88 -4.16 7.74
C SER A 15 -0.57 -5.12 6.60
N VAL A 16 0.71 -5.23 6.26
CA VAL A 16 1.22 -6.20 5.28
C VAL A 16 1.96 -7.28 6.04
N ARG A 17 1.60 -8.55 5.83
CA ARG A 17 2.35 -9.70 6.35
C ARG A 17 3.16 -10.32 5.24
N PHE A 18 4.45 -10.53 5.48
CA PHE A 18 5.39 -11.11 4.52
C PHE A 18 5.56 -12.62 4.73
N LYS A 19 6.12 -13.32 3.75
CA LYS A 19 6.48 -14.75 3.87
C LYS A 19 7.65 -14.95 4.87
N LYS A 20 7.83 -16.16 5.41
CA LYS A 20 8.63 -16.45 6.62
C LYS A 20 10.15 -16.14 6.50
N ASN A 21 10.68 -15.93 5.30
CA ASN A 21 12.11 -15.71 5.03
C ASN A 21 12.39 -14.41 4.27
N ILE A 22 11.41 -13.52 4.16
CA ILE A 22 11.50 -12.28 3.40
C ILE A 22 11.74 -11.13 4.34
N THR A 23 12.75 -10.31 4.09
CA THR A 23 12.98 -9.08 4.84
C THR A 23 12.65 -7.88 3.96
N PRO A 24 11.58 -7.11 4.24
CA PRO A 24 11.30 -5.91 3.49
C PRO A 24 12.39 -4.86 3.76
N VAL A 25 12.81 -4.19 2.70
CA VAL A 25 13.81 -3.11 2.77
C VAL A 25 13.08 -1.79 2.98
N PHE A 26 13.61 -0.95 3.89
CA PHE A 26 13.05 0.36 4.26
C PHE A 26 11.69 0.32 4.98
N LEU A 27 11.28 -0.83 5.49
CA LEU A 27 10.11 -0.98 6.35
C LEU A 27 10.54 -1.68 7.64
N GLU A 28 10.17 -1.10 8.79
CA GLU A 28 10.32 -1.79 10.06
C GLU A 28 9.26 -2.89 10.16
N THR A 29 9.70 -4.11 10.45
CA THR A 29 8.81 -5.25 10.70
C THR A 29 8.60 -5.46 12.19
N CYS A 30 7.35 -5.75 12.54
CA CYS A 30 6.91 -6.18 13.86
C CYS A 30 6.85 -7.71 13.94
N ASP A 31 6.43 -8.21 15.10
CA ASP A 31 6.19 -9.63 15.35
C ASP A 31 5.41 -10.31 14.22
N ASN A 32 5.82 -11.52 13.84
CA ASN A 32 5.29 -12.29 12.72
C ASN A 32 5.58 -11.73 11.32
N ASN A 33 6.66 -10.97 11.17
CA ASN A 33 7.13 -10.43 9.89
C ASN A 33 6.05 -9.63 9.17
N SER A 34 5.49 -8.65 9.87
CA SER A 34 4.49 -7.74 9.34
C SER A 34 4.90 -6.29 9.49
N ALA A 35 4.52 -5.44 8.54
CA ALA A 35 4.72 -4.00 8.63
C ALA A 35 3.36 -3.29 8.55
N ASP A 36 3.16 -2.30 9.42
CA ASP A 36 2.05 -1.36 9.33
C ASP A 36 2.49 -0.14 8.53
N ILE A 37 1.87 0.05 7.36
CA ILE A 37 2.20 1.12 6.42
C ILE A 37 1.11 2.17 6.47
N SER A 38 1.49 3.44 6.66
CA SER A 38 0.54 4.55 6.58
C SER A 38 0.06 4.73 5.15
N ILE A 39 -1.23 5.02 4.95
CA ILE A 39 -1.75 5.40 3.63
C ILE A 39 -1.06 6.66 3.08
N ASP A 40 -0.57 7.53 3.95
CA ASP A 40 0.22 8.70 3.57
C ASP A 40 1.54 8.36 2.86
N ASP A 41 2.03 7.12 2.99
CA ASP A 41 3.24 6.65 2.33
C ASP A 41 2.95 6.11 0.92
N PHE A 42 1.67 5.97 0.56
CA PHE A 42 1.25 5.59 -0.78
C PHE A 42 1.26 6.82 -1.70
N VAL A 43 1.69 6.61 -2.94
CA VAL A 43 1.64 7.64 -3.97
C VAL A 43 0.26 7.62 -4.63
N VAL A 44 -0.41 8.78 -4.70
CA VAL A 44 -1.61 8.94 -5.52
C VAL A 44 -1.22 8.86 -6.99
N LYS A 45 -1.69 7.84 -7.69
CA LYS A 45 -1.46 7.62 -9.12
C LYS A 45 -2.51 8.28 -9.98
N ALA A 46 -3.75 8.27 -9.53
CA ALA A 46 -4.87 8.92 -10.20
C ALA A 46 -5.93 9.30 -9.18
N PHE A 47 -6.67 10.36 -9.46
CA PHE A 47 -7.94 10.63 -8.81
C PHE A 47 -8.89 11.25 -9.84
N GLY A 48 -10.19 11.03 -9.66
CA GLY A 48 -11.22 11.50 -10.58
C GLY A 48 -12.51 11.79 -9.85
N TYR A 49 -13.23 12.81 -10.30
CA TYR A 49 -14.53 13.19 -9.76
C TYR A 49 -15.61 12.88 -10.80
N ASP A 50 -16.53 12.00 -10.43
CA ASP A 50 -17.78 11.78 -11.14
C ASP A 50 -18.85 12.72 -10.55
N ALA A 51 -19.19 13.75 -11.32
CA ALA A 51 -20.15 14.77 -10.90
C ALA A 51 -21.60 14.25 -10.86
N GLU A 52 -21.95 13.29 -11.72
CA GLU A 52 -23.30 12.75 -11.81
C GLU A 52 -23.59 11.88 -10.58
N SER A 53 -22.67 10.98 -10.27
CA SER A 53 -22.79 10.08 -9.12
C SER A 53 -22.30 10.71 -7.81
N ARG A 54 -21.68 11.89 -7.85
CA ARG A 54 -21.02 12.55 -6.72
C ARG A 54 -20.02 11.62 -6.02
N LEU A 55 -19.16 11.00 -6.82
CA LEU A 55 -18.12 10.08 -6.34
C LEU A 55 -16.73 10.64 -6.62
N LEU A 56 -15.86 10.57 -5.61
CA LEU A 56 -14.43 10.76 -5.76
C LEU A 56 -13.76 9.39 -5.80
N GLN A 57 -13.10 9.09 -6.91
CA GLN A 57 -12.29 7.90 -7.08
C GLN A 57 -10.83 8.26 -6.84
N VAL A 58 -10.12 7.48 -6.02
CA VAL A 58 -8.70 7.70 -5.75
C VAL A 58 -7.96 6.37 -5.91
N SER A 59 -6.86 6.39 -6.66
CA SER A 59 -5.99 5.24 -6.87
C SER A 59 -4.60 5.51 -6.31
N LEU A 60 -4.16 4.63 -5.42
CA LEU A 60 -2.95 4.74 -4.62
C LEU A 60 -2.03 3.56 -4.92
N GLN A 61 -0.72 3.77 -4.90
CA GLN A 61 0.26 2.70 -5.04
C GLN A 61 1.44 2.86 -4.09
N LYS A 62 1.90 1.73 -3.55
CA LYS A 62 3.15 1.61 -2.79
C LYS A 62 3.96 0.45 -3.35
N ALA A 63 5.20 0.75 -3.76
CA ALA A 63 6.18 -0.28 -4.00
C ALA A 63 6.82 -0.72 -2.67
N ILE A 64 6.97 -2.02 -2.49
CA ILE A 64 7.74 -2.64 -1.42
C ILE A 64 8.89 -3.37 -2.09
N ASN A 65 10.08 -3.17 -1.55
CA ASN A 65 11.27 -3.94 -1.91
C ASN A 65 11.55 -4.92 -0.79
N ALA A 66 12.05 -6.11 -1.11
CA ALA A 66 12.44 -7.08 -0.11
C ALA A 66 13.64 -7.92 -0.58
N THR A 67 14.31 -8.54 0.38
CA THR A 67 15.37 -9.54 0.15
C THR A 67 14.94 -10.88 0.72
N ASP A 68 15.32 -11.97 0.07
CA ASP A 68 15.16 -13.31 0.62
C ASP A 68 16.41 -13.69 1.43
N VAL A 69 16.21 -14.03 2.70
CA VAL A 69 17.29 -14.40 3.62
C VAL A 69 17.81 -15.83 3.34
N THR A 70 17.12 -16.63 2.51
CA THR A 70 17.57 -17.99 2.16
C THR A 70 18.71 -18.03 1.13
N GLU A 71 19.00 -16.96 0.41
CA GLU A 71 20.12 -16.87 -0.55
C GLU A 71 21.37 -16.19 0.04
N CYS A 72 21.71 -16.48 1.31
CA CYS A 72 22.98 -16.02 1.90
C CYS A 72 24.25 -16.69 1.32
N ASP A 73 24.12 -17.60 0.34
CA ASP A 73 25.24 -18.29 -0.30
C ASP A 73 25.40 -17.86 -1.78
N SER A 74 25.71 -16.58 -2.05
CA SER A 74 26.58 -16.22 -3.18
C SER A 74 27.10 -14.79 -3.05
N VAL A 75 28.19 -14.66 -2.29
CA VAL A 75 29.09 -13.51 -2.43
C VAL A 75 29.68 -13.53 -3.85
N MET A 76 29.23 -12.64 -4.75
CA MET A 76 30.08 -11.96 -5.76
C MET A 76 29.36 -10.92 -6.66
N THR A 77 28.05 -10.75 -6.59
CA THR A 77 27.32 -9.65 -7.26
C THR A 77 26.25 -9.11 -6.32
N GLY A 78 25.94 -7.80 -6.36
CA GLY A 78 25.11 -7.12 -5.34
C GLY A 78 23.76 -7.79 -5.04
N GLU A 79 23.19 -7.47 -3.88
CA GLU A 79 21.89 -8.01 -3.42
C GLU A 79 20.78 -7.69 -4.43
N GLU A 80 20.15 -8.73 -5.01
CA GLU A 80 18.97 -8.56 -5.85
C GLU A 80 17.75 -8.25 -4.97
N LEU A 81 17.07 -7.14 -5.27
CA LEU A 81 15.86 -6.72 -4.57
C LEU A 81 14.63 -7.19 -5.33
N GLU A 82 13.80 -8.00 -4.68
CA GLU A 82 12.46 -8.30 -5.18
C GLU A 82 11.55 -7.09 -5.01
N ASN A 83 10.64 -6.86 -5.96
CA ASN A 83 9.71 -5.73 -5.94
C ASN A 83 8.27 -6.20 -6.08
N ASN A 84 7.44 -5.85 -5.09
CA ASN A 84 5.98 -5.98 -5.19
C ASN A 84 5.33 -4.60 -5.11
N VAL A 85 4.24 -4.44 -5.85
CA VAL A 85 3.42 -3.22 -5.81
C VAL A 85 2.07 -3.53 -5.19
N ILE A 86 1.72 -2.79 -4.15
CA ILE A 86 0.37 -2.77 -3.58
C ILE A 86 -0.38 -1.61 -4.22
N LYS A 87 -1.57 -1.90 -4.75
CA LYS A 87 -2.51 -0.90 -5.25
C LYS A 87 -3.73 -0.84 -4.32
N LEU A 88 -4.16 0.37 -3.99
CA LEU A 88 -5.40 0.63 -3.24
C LEU A 88 -6.27 1.57 -4.05
N ASP A 89 -7.46 1.11 -4.43
CA ASP A 89 -8.48 1.90 -5.10
C ASP A 89 -9.60 2.22 -4.10
N LEU A 90 -9.96 3.50 -3.99
CA LEU A 90 -10.99 4.02 -3.09
C LEU A 90 -12.10 4.69 -3.88
N ILE A 91 -13.34 4.45 -3.45
CA ILE A 91 -14.52 5.19 -3.90
C ILE A 91 -15.12 5.89 -2.69
N TYR A 92 -15.10 7.22 -2.72
CA TYR A 92 -15.65 8.08 -1.70
C TYR A 92 -16.92 8.75 -2.22
N CYS A 93 -18.01 8.64 -1.45
CA CYS A 93 -19.26 9.32 -1.76
C CYS A 93 -19.28 10.69 -1.08
N LEU A 94 -19.37 11.76 -1.86
CA LEU A 94 -19.38 13.13 -1.32
C LEU A 94 -20.67 13.44 -0.57
N TYR A 95 -21.79 12.77 -0.91
CA TYR A 95 -23.07 13.02 -0.25
C TYR A 95 -23.12 12.46 1.18
N SER A 96 -22.65 11.22 1.37
CA SER A 96 -22.62 10.57 2.69
C SER A 96 -21.32 10.83 3.45
N ALA A 97 -20.37 11.55 2.85
CA ALA A 97 -19.05 11.82 3.37
C ALA A 97 -18.30 10.55 3.85
N ALA A 98 -18.43 9.46 3.09
CA ALA A 98 -17.92 8.15 3.48
C ALA A 98 -17.25 7.40 2.32
N ILE A 99 -16.24 6.60 2.66
CA ILE A 99 -15.67 5.60 1.73
C ILE A 99 -16.68 4.46 1.62
N ILE A 100 -17.23 4.27 0.42
CA ILE A 100 -18.24 3.23 0.15
C ILE A 100 -17.64 1.97 -0.46
N SER A 101 -16.43 2.07 -1.00
CA SER A 101 -15.68 0.93 -1.51
C SER A 101 -14.18 1.15 -1.36
N SER A 102 -13.47 0.10 -0.97
CA SER A 102 -12.02 0.05 -0.95
C SER A 102 -11.57 -1.30 -1.48
N HIS A 103 -10.68 -1.29 -2.47
CA HIS A 103 -10.15 -2.50 -3.08
C HIS A 103 -8.62 -2.49 -3.03
N ILE A 104 -8.04 -3.53 -2.43
CA ILE A 104 -6.59 -3.72 -2.36
C ILE A 104 -6.21 -4.82 -3.34
N SER A 105 -5.26 -4.55 -4.24
CA SER A 105 -4.66 -5.56 -5.10
C SER A 105 -3.14 -5.58 -4.97
N TYR A 106 -2.59 -6.78 -5.09
CA TYR A 106 -1.17 -7.06 -5.04
C TYR A 106 -0.92 -8.38 -5.80
N PRO A 107 0.32 -8.67 -6.23
CA PRO A 107 0.65 -9.94 -6.87
C PRO A 107 0.31 -11.12 -5.94
N LEU A 108 -0.47 -12.09 -6.43
CA LEU A 108 -0.92 -13.28 -5.69
C LEU A 108 -0.23 -14.57 -6.17
N ASP A 109 0.67 -14.43 -7.13
CA ASP A 109 1.51 -15.50 -7.65
C ASP A 109 2.52 -16.00 -6.61
N ASP A 110 3.07 -17.19 -6.85
CA ASP A 110 4.02 -17.82 -5.92
C ASP A 110 5.30 -16.98 -5.72
N SER A 111 5.67 -16.18 -6.73
CA SER A 111 6.74 -15.17 -6.69
C SER A 111 6.44 -13.98 -5.78
N SER A 112 5.19 -13.76 -5.36
CA SER A 112 4.88 -12.67 -4.45
C SER A 112 5.40 -12.95 -3.06
N PHE A 113 6.27 -12.11 -2.54
CA PHE A 113 6.72 -12.18 -1.15
C PHE A 113 5.68 -11.71 -0.11
N ILE A 114 4.53 -11.18 -0.55
CA ILE A 114 3.43 -10.74 0.32
C ILE A 114 2.52 -11.94 0.63
N LYS A 115 2.34 -12.25 1.92
CA LYS A 115 1.46 -13.34 2.37
C LYS A 115 0.00 -12.90 2.49
N SER A 116 -0.24 -11.73 3.08
CA SER A 116 -1.60 -11.20 3.25
C SER A 116 -1.57 -9.71 3.54
N ILE A 117 -2.65 -9.01 3.18
CA ILE A 117 -2.84 -7.60 3.49
C ILE A 117 -4.16 -7.40 4.22
N THR A 118 -4.16 -6.61 5.29
CA THR A 118 -5.36 -6.24 6.03
C THR A 118 -5.36 -4.75 6.37
N VAL A 119 -6.54 -4.15 6.51
CA VAL A 119 -6.68 -2.78 7.01
C VAL A 119 -6.52 -2.82 8.54
N SER A 120 -5.46 -2.22 9.07
CA SER A 120 -5.18 -2.20 10.52
C SER A 120 -5.77 -0.98 11.23
N LYS A 121 -5.87 0.15 10.54
CA LYS A 121 -6.67 1.31 10.97
C LYS A 121 -7.63 1.74 9.86
N PRO A 122 -8.90 2.07 10.18
CA PRO A 122 -9.89 2.42 9.19
C PRO A 122 -9.41 3.50 8.22
N LEU A 123 -9.76 3.32 6.96
CA LEU A 123 -9.50 4.30 5.91
C LEU A 123 -10.50 5.45 6.07
N THR A 124 -9.98 6.67 6.08
CA THR A 124 -10.79 7.90 6.14
C THR A 124 -10.28 8.87 5.10
N LEU A 125 -11.20 9.67 4.56
CA LEU A 125 -10.91 10.69 3.56
C LEU A 125 -11.62 11.98 3.98
N GLN A 126 -10.87 13.07 4.03
CA GLN A 126 -11.38 14.42 4.29
C GLN A 126 -11.10 15.29 3.06
N LEU A 127 -12.05 16.15 2.68
CA LEU A 127 -11.87 17.11 1.61
C LEU A 127 -11.28 18.41 2.18
N ASN A 128 -10.36 19.04 1.45
CA ASN A 128 -9.65 20.26 1.86
C ASN A 128 -10.37 21.55 1.42
#